data_AF-A0A976ECH6-F1
#
_entry.id   AF-A0A976ECH6-F1
#
_cell.length_a   1.000
_cell.length_b   1.000
_cell.length_c   1.000
_cell.angle_alpha   90.00
_cell.angle_beta   90.00
_cell.angle_gamma   90.00
#
_symmetry.space_group_name_H-M   'P 1'
#
loop_
_entity.id
_entity.type
_entity.pdbx_description
1 polymer ?
#
loop_
_entity_poly.entity_id
_entity_poly.type
_entity_poly.pdbx_seq_one_letter_code
_entity_poly.pdbx_strand_id
1 'polypeptide(L)'
;SQTLSFGVVPSITAGGSGSVTATSDRALTPVTLTSATSSVCTISSGTVNGLIAGTCTIQAAQLGSSDYSPASASLSFPINAATQTLSFAAAPRINVGSTGTVTATSNQALSTVTLTSATLPVCTISSGTVSGVSTGTCTINAAAPSGASYLAATASLSFGVGIGSPTLTFGAAPLITVGSTGNVSVASDKSATPVSLTSSTPTCTIASGVVTGVSAGVCTLQATQPAASSYSAGSASLSFNIGAAPLVCNLHMDGTNPMLATVEGLILTRAMLGLKGSAVTDGTGITTPWDTIRVDLNAKCGTAFLP
;
A
#
# COMPACT_ATOMS: atom_id res chain seq x y z
N SER A 1 77.68 23.29 -6.71
CA SER A 1 76.44 22.53 -6.45
C SER A 1 75.41 22.91 -7.50
N GLN A 2 74.46 22.01 -7.78
CA GLN A 2 73.30 22.30 -8.63
C GLN A 2 72.05 22.39 -7.77
N THR A 3 71.04 23.14 -8.19
CA THR A 3 69.75 23.29 -7.50
C THR A 3 68.59 22.96 -8.45
N LEU A 4 67.56 22.33 -7.89
CA LEU A 4 66.32 22.03 -8.61
C LEU A 4 65.21 22.98 -8.16
N SER A 5 64.42 23.46 -9.11
CA SER A 5 63.27 24.34 -8.84
C SER A 5 62.04 23.82 -9.55
N PHE A 6 60.93 23.73 -8.82
CA PHE A 6 59.62 23.40 -9.37
C PHE A 6 58.99 24.61 -10.04
N GLY A 7 58.19 24.33 -11.07
CA GLY A 7 57.33 25.33 -11.72
C GLY A 7 56.07 25.63 -10.91
N VAL A 8 55.01 26.02 -11.62
CA VAL A 8 53.70 26.32 -11.01
C VAL A 8 53.12 25.08 -10.33
N VAL A 9 52.61 25.26 -9.11
CA VAL A 9 51.91 24.21 -8.38
C VAL A 9 50.52 24.00 -8.98
N PRO A 10 50.15 22.78 -9.39
CA PRO A 10 48.83 22.53 -9.96
C PRO A 10 47.75 22.51 -8.87
N SER A 11 46.53 22.92 -9.23
CA SER A 11 45.34 22.72 -8.40
C SER A 11 44.62 21.47 -8.87
N ILE A 12 44.55 20.43 -8.03
CA ILE A 12 44.04 19.11 -8.38
C ILE A 12 42.99 18.69 -7.34
N THR A 13 41.88 18.11 -7.82
CA THR A 13 40.91 17.37 -6.99
C THR A 13 41.10 15.86 -7.17
N ALA A 14 40.60 15.05 -6.24
CA ALA A 14 40.60 13.59 -6.40
C ALA A 14 39.96 13.17 -7.75
N GLY A 15 40.59 12.25 -8.46
CA GLY A 15 40.24 11.83 -9.83
C GLY A 15 40.69 12.78 -10.94
N GLY A 16 41.20 13.98 -10.60
CA GLY A 16 41.72 14.96 -11.54
C GLY A 16 43.22 14.79 -11.82
N SER A 17 43.74 15.60 -12.74
CA SER A 17 45.16 15.64 -13.08
C SER A 17 45.68 17.07 -13.28
N GLY A 18 46.99 17.23 -13.20
CA GLY A 18 47.67 18.50 -13.43
C GLY A 18 49.14 18.28 -13.80
N SER A 19 49.78 19.28 -14.40
CA SER A 19 51.19 19.20 -14.80
C SER A 19 52.11 19.75 -13.73
N VAL A 20 53.25 19.09 -13.51
CA VAL A 20 54.37 19.55 -12.70
C VAL A 20 55.63 19.49 -13.56
N THR A 21 56.42 20.55 -13.50
CA THR A 21 57.76 20.60 -14.10
C THR A 21 58.79 20.90 -13.03
N ALA A 22 60.00 20.34 -13.17
CA ALA A 22 61.16 20.74 -12.39
C ALA A 22 62.33 21.01 -13.33
N THR A 23 63.10 22.05 -13.04
CA THR A 23 64.25 22.49 -13.83
C THR A 23 65.50 22.58 -12.95
N SER A 24 66.66 22.48 -13.59
CA SER A 24 67.97 22.62 -12.96
C SER A 24 68.63 23.93 -13.38
N ASP A 25 69.28 24.61 -12.45
CA ASP A 25 70.06 25.83 -12.71
C ASP A 25 71.26 25.59 -13.66
N ARG A 26 71.59 24.32 -13.93
CA ARG A 26 72.69 23.90 -14.82
C ARG A 26 72.26 23.28 -16.15
N ALA A 27 70.96 23.31 -16.46
CA ALA A 27 70.41 22.75 -17.71
C ALA A 27 70.77 21.27 -17.98
N LEU A 28 71.17 20.52 -16.94
CA LEU A 28 71.43 19.09 -17.02
C LEU A 28 70.10 18.34 -17.25
N THR A 29 70.13 17.26 -18.03
CA THR A 29 68.96 16.43 -18.32
C THR A 29 69.31 14.94 -18.16
N PRO A 30 68.37 14.08 -17.75
CA PRO A 30 66.98 14.37 -17.34
C PRO A 30 66.86 14.74 -15.85
N VAL A 31 65.79 15.47 -15.49
CA VAL A 31 65.27 15.54 -14.12
C VAL A 31 64.18 14.49 -14.00
N THR A 32 64.32 13.55 -13.05
CA THR A 32 63.32 12.51 -12.80
C THR A 32 62.33 12.99 -11.75
N LEU A 33 61.05 12.76 -12.01
CA LEU A 33 59.96 13.07 -11.07
C LEU A 33 59.31 11.78 -10.60
N THR A 34 59.21 11.60 -9.29
CA THR A 34 58.54 10.46 -8.66
C THR A 34 57.57 10.93 -7.58
N SER A 35 56.50 10.18 -7.34
CA SER A 35 55.60 10.47 -6.23
C SER A 35 56.13 9.81 -4.96
N ALA A 36 56.33 10.60 -3.90
CA ALA A 36 56.65 10.11 -2.56
C ALA A 36 55.39 9.70 -1.77
N THR A 37 54.20 10.04 -2.27
CA THR A 37 52.89 9.72 -1.68
C THR A 37 52.04 9.01 -2.72
N SER A 38 52.49 7.84 -3.19
CA SER A 38 51.87 7.09 -4.29
C SER A 38 50.42 6.65 -4.02
N SER A 39 50.00 6.60 -2.75
CA SER A 39 48.60 6.36 -2.36
C SER A 39 47.69 7.59 -2.51
N VAL A 40 48.26 8.81 -2.54
CA VAL A 40 47.53 10.07 -2.71
C VAL A 40 47.57 10.57 -4.16
N CYS A 41 48.72 10.44 -4.81
CA CYS A 41 48.90 10.87 -6.19
C CYS A 41 49.95 10.01 -6.90
N THR A 42 49.79 9.82 -8.20
CA THR A 42 50.82 9.23 -9.08
C THR A 42 51.35 10.30 -10.02
N ILE A 43 52.54 10.08 -10.58
CA ILE A 43 53.10 10.96 -11.61
C ILE A 43 53.65 10.13 -12.75
N SER A 44 53.34 10.53 -13.98
CA SER A 44 53.91 9.97 -15.20
C SER A 44 54.15 11.07 -16.20
N SER A 45 55.37 11.16 -16.75
CA SER A 45 55.73 12.14 -17.78
C SER A 45 55.40 13.60 -17.40
N GLY A 46 55.52 13.96 -16.13
CA GLY A 46 55.18 15.30 -15.61
C GLY A 46 53.69 15.53 -15.33
N THR A 47 52.80 14.60 -15.64
CA THR A 47 51.39 14.65 -15.27
C THR A 47 51.19 13.97 -13.93
N VAL A 48 50.76 14.74 -12.93
CA VAL A 48 50.30 14.24 -11.63
C VAL A 48 48.82 13.87 -11.72
N ASN A 49 48.46 12.66 -11.31
CA ASN A 49 47.08 12.21 -11.16
C ASN A 49 46.75 12.13 -9.66
N GLY A 50 45.74 12.87 -9.20
CA GLY A 50 45.26 12.83 -7.83
C GLY A 50 44.34 11.62 -7.62
N LEU A 51 44.70 10.71 -6.72
CA LEU A 51 43.92 9.50 -6.44
C LEU A 51 42.86 9.76 -5.37
N ILE A 52 43.26 10.37 -4.24
CA ILE A 52 42.40 10.70 -3.10
C ILE A 52 42.75 12.09 -2.58
N ALA A 53 41.89 12.68 -1.75
CA ALA A 53 42.22 13.94 -1.09
C ALA A 53 43.33 13.73 -0.05
N GLY A 54 44.24 14.69 0.06
CA GLY A 54 45.39 14.62 0.95
C GLY A 54 46.60 15.35 0.41
N THR A 55 47.74 15.26 1.09
CA THR A 55 48.98 15.90 0.64
C THR A 55 49.67 15.02 -0.42
N CYS A 56 49.82 15.55 -1.63
CA CYS A 56 50.65 14.97 -2.67
C CYS A 56 52.07 15.53 -2.58
N THR A 57 53.07 14.65 -2.51
CA THR A 57 54.49 15.04 -2.51
C THR A 57 55.19 14.44 -3.73
N ILE A 58 55.70 15.31 -4.59
CA ILE A 58 56.52 14.95 -5.76
C ILE A 58 57.99 15.21 -5.45
N GLN A 59 58.82 14.20 -5.68
CA GLN A 59 60.27 14.27 -5.56
C GLN A 59 60.87 14.48 -6.95
N ALA A 60 61.65 15.55 -7.11
CA ALA A 60 62.54 15.75 -8.24
C ALA A 60 63.94 15.25 -7.85
N ALA A 61 64.57 14.48 -8.72
CA ALA A 61 65.94 14.04 -8.57
C ALA A 61 66.72 14.27 -9.86
N GLN A 62 67.97 14.69 -9.72
CA GLN A 62 68.88 14.88 -10.84
C GLN A 62 70.25 14.32 -10.45
N LEU A 63 70.78 13.48 -11.34
CA LEU A 63 72.13 12.93 -11.18
C LEU A 63 73.17 14.05 -11.29
N GLY A 64 74.33 13.84 -10.68
CA GLY A 64 75.48 14.73 -10.81
C GLY A 64 76.20 14.53 -12.15
N SER A 65 77.22 15.35 -12.37
CA SER A 65 78.19 15.27 -13.47
C SER A 65 79.63 15.32 -12.93
N SER A 66 80.63 15.40 -13.80
CA SER A 66 82.03 15.65 -13.42
C SER A 66 82.21 16.92 -12.59
N ASP A 67 81.38 17.92 -12.83
CA ASP A 67 81.54 19.27 -12.28
C ASP A 67 80.53 19.60 -11.16
N TYR A 68 79.48 18.77 -11.01
CA TYR A 68 78.36 19.03 -10.09
C TYR A 68 77.89 17.78 -9.37
N SER A 69 77.72 17.84 -8.05
CA SER A 69 77.10 16.77 -7.26
C SER A 69 75.59 16.62 -7.57
N PRO A 70 75.00 15.42 -7.35
CA PRO A 70 73.56 15.20 -7.49
C PRO A 70 72.70 16.18 -6.67
N ALA A 71 71.46 16.41 -7.10
CA ALA A 71 70.50 17.25 -6.38
C ALA A 71 69.10 16.63 -6.32
N SER A 72 68.36 17.01 -5.27
CA SER A 72 66.99 16.58 -5.01
C SER A 72 66.16 17.73 -4.45
N ALA A 73 64.91 17.85 -4.87
CA ALA A 73 63.95 18.81 -4.32
C ALA A 73 62.55 18.18 -4.21
N SER A 74 61.76 18.58 -3.23
CA SER A 74 60.40 18.06 -3.04
C SER A 74 59.37 19.19 -3.21
N LEU A 75 58.24 18.86 -3.82
CA LEU A 75 57.06 19.73 -3.93
C LEU A 75 55.87 19.05 -3.27
N SER A 76 55.35 19.66 -2.20
CA SER A 76 54.14 19.18 -1.52
C SER A 76 52.98 20.14 -1.74
N PHE A 77 51.82 19.62 -2.12
CA PHE A 77 50.60 20.40 -2.33
C PHE A 77 49.34 19.56 -2.06
N PRO A 78 48.20 20.18 -1.71
CA PRO A 78 46.98 19.45 -1.44
C PRO A 78 46.30 18.96 -2.71
N ILE A 79 45.84 17.72 -2.69
CA ILE A 79 44.75 17.22 -3.53
C ILE A 79 43.45 17.45 -2.76
N ASN A 80 42.54 18.24 -3.32
CA ASN A 80 41.26 18.54 -2.68
C ASN A 80 40.25 17.41 -2.91
N ALA A 81 39.30 17.25 -1.98
CA ALA A 81 38.17 16.36 -2.21
C ALA A 81 37.32 16.89 -3.38
N ALA A 82 36.89 15.98 -4.25
CA ALA A 82 36.00 16.31 -5.36
C ALA A 82 34.55 16.46 -4.87
N THR A 83 33.73 17.21 -5.59
CA THR A 83 32.29 17.28 -5.34
C THR A 83 31.61 16.03 -5.89
N GLN A 84 30.60 15.56 -5.16
CA GLN A 84 29.67 14.54 -5.66
C GLN A 84 28.26 15.10 -5.70
N THR A 85 27.41 14.51 -6.53
CA THR A 85 26.03 14.90 -6.72
C THR A 85 25.11 13.71 -6.52
N LEU A 86 23.99 13.91 -5.83
CA LEU A 86 22.93 12.92 -5.71
C LEU A 86 21.82 13.20 -6.71
N SER A 87 21.25 12.14 -7.27
CA SER A 87 20.11 12.20 -8.17
C SER A 87 19.07 11.18 -7.76
N PHE A 88 17.81 11.61 -7.72
CA PHE A 88 16.68 10.71 -7.51
C PHE A 88 16.21 10.12 -8.83
N ALA A 89 15.73 8.88 -8.79
CA ALA A 89 14.89 8.35 -9.84
C ALA A 89 13.51 9.05 -9.86
N ALA A 90 12.65 8.66 -10.79
CA ALA A 90 11.29 9.19 -10.86
C ALA A 90 10.54 9.00 -9.53
N ALA A 91 9.82 10.04 -9.11
CA ALA A 91 9.01 9.98 -7.90
C ALA A 91 7.88 8.95 -8.04
N PRO A 92 7.57 8.18 -6.98
CA PRO A 92 6.45 7.27 -7.02
C PRO A 92 5.12 8.04 -6.97
N ARG A 93 4.07 7.43 -7.52
CA ARG A 93 2.70 7.87 -7.28
C ARG A 93 2.10 7.00 -6.19
N ILE A 94 1.80 7.60 -5.04
CA ILE A 94 1.22 6.88 -3.90
C ILE A 94 0.02 7.61 -3.35
N ASN A 95 -0.89 6.83 -2.78
CA ASN A 95 -2.04 7.32 -2.04
C ASN A 95 -1.89 6.94 -0.56
N VAL A 96 -2.72 7.53 0.30
CA VAL A 96 -2.77 7.16 1.72
C VAL A 96 -3.06 5.66 1.88
N GLY A 97 -2.25 4.98 2.70
CA GLY A 97 -2.35 3.54 2.93
C GLY A 97 -1.66 2.66 1.89
N SER A 98 -1.04 3.24 0.86
CA SER A 98 -0.23 2.54 -0.14
C SER A 98 1.27 2.81 0.04
N THR A 99 2.10 2.03 -0.64
CA THR A 99 3.56 2.17 -0.65
C THR A 99 4.10 2.45 -2.05
N GLY A 100 5.31 3.00 -2.11
CA GLY A 100 6.07 3.22 -3.33
C GLY A 100 7.57 3.18 -3.06
N THR A 101 8.38 3.04 -4.10
CA THR A 101 9.84 2.99 -3.96
C THR A 101 10.47 4.32 -4.34
N VAL A 102 11.51 4.70 -3.59
CA VAL A 102 12.37 5.83 -3.88
C VAL A 102 13.81 5.34 -3.90
N THR A 103 14.53 5.73 -4.94
CA THR A 103 15.96 5.45 -5.08
C THR A 103 16.69 6.76 -5.37
N ALA A 104 17.86 6.92 -4.74
CA ALA A 104 18.78 8.00 -5.02
C ALA A 104 20.17 7.41 -5.23
N THR A 105 20.89 7.92 -6.22
CA THR A 105 22.23 7.46 -6.59
C THR A 105 23.20 8.62 -6.55
N SER A 106 24.43 8.36 -6.11
CA SER A 106 25.54 9.29 -6.28
C SER A 106 26.16 9.09 -7.67
N ASN A 107 26.68 10.16 -8.28
CA ASN A 107 27.54 10.04 -9.46
C ASN A 107 28.88 9.36 -9.16
N GLN A 108 29.20 9.19 -7.88
CA GLN A 108 30.31 8.38 -7.41
C GLN A 108 29.80 7.00 -6.99
N ALA A 109 30.62 5.97 -7.18
CA ALA A 109 30.35 4.61 -6.71
C ALA A 109 30.47 4.51 -5.17
N LEU A 110 29.88 5.45 -4.42
CA LEU A 110 29.78 5.40 -2.97
C LEU A 110 28.71 4.40 -2.56
N SER A 111 29.05 3.54 -1.61
CA SER A 111 28.24 2.38 -1.25
C SER A 111 26.98 2.71 -0.43
N THR A 112 26.81 3.94 0.06
CA THR A 112 25.72 4.27 1.00
C THR A 112 25.12 5.66 0.77
N VAL A 113 23.88 5.68 0.28
CA VAL A 113 22.99 6.85 0.33
C VAL A 113 21.93 6.57 1.38
N THR A 114 21.79 7.45 2.37
CA THR A 114 20.72 7.35 3.37
C THR A 114 19.52 8.14 2.92
N LEU A 115 18.32 7.57 3.11
CA LEU A 115 17.05 8.21 2.78
C LEU A 115 16.25 8.45 4.06
N THR A 116 15.75 9.66 4.25
CA THR A 116 14.94 10.05 5.40
C THR A 116 13.73 10.87 4.96
N SER A 117 12.59 10.72 5.66
CA SER A 117 11.43 11.56 5.41
C SER A 117 11.54 12.86 6.19
N ALA A 118 11.41 13.99 5.50
CA ALA A 118 11.31 15.32 6.12
C ALA A 118 9.87 15.65 6.56
N THR A 119 8.89 14.87 6.10
CA THR A 119 7.46 15.10 6.32
C THR A 119 6.80 13.84 6.88
N LEU A 120 7.26 13.38 8.04
CA LEU A 120 6.76 12.17 8.71
C LEU A 120 5.23 12.11 8.88
N PRO A 121 4.51 13.21 9.16
CA PRO A 121 3.05 13.19 9.20
C PRO A 121 2.36 12.85 7.86
N VAL A 122 3.05 13.06 6.73
CA VAL A 122 2.55 12.81 5.37
C VAL A 122 3.03 11.48 4.83
N CYS A 123 4.30 11.13 5.05
CA CYS A 123 4.88 9.88 4.59
C CYS A 123 6.04 9.42 5.48
N THR A 124 6.18 8.11 5.63
CA THR A 124 7.35 7.49 6.28
C THR A 124 8.20 6.78 5.23
N ILE A 125 9.47 6.54 5.53
CA ILE A 125 10.36 5.77 4.66
C ILE A 125 11.17 4.77 5.47
N SER A 126 11.29 3.55 4.95
CA SER A 126 12.16 2.51 5.49
C SER A 126 12.75 1.73 4.31
N SER A 127 14.08 1.53 4.31
CA SER A 127 14.80 0.77 3.28
C SER A 127 14.42 1.14 1.83
N GLY A 128 14.18 2.42 1.55
CA GLY A 128 13.77 2.91 0.22
C GLY A 128 12.28 2.75 -0.12
N THR A 129 11.50 2.12 0.75
CA THR A 129 10.03 2.02 0.64
C THR A 129 9.38 3.18 1.39
N VAL A 130 8.66 4.02 0.66
CA VAL A 130 7.84 5.11 1.21
C VAL A 130 6.42 4.62 1.45
N SER A 131 5.84 4.95 2.60
CA SER A 131 4.43 4.67 2.94
C SER A 131 3.65 5.98 3.08
N GLY A 132 2.51 6.08 2.40
CA GLY A 132 1.62 7.24 2.51
C GLY A 132 0.79 7.22 3.80
N VAL A 133 0.97 8.24 4.64
CA VAL A 133 0.30 8.37 5.96
C VAL A 133 -0.91 9.30 5.89
N SER A 134 -0.76 10.44 5.24
CA SER A 134 -1.85 11.40 5.02
C SER A 134 -1.68 12.11 3.67
N THR A 135 -2.73 12.75 3.20
CA THR A 135 -2.67 13.54 1.96
C THR A 135 -1.78 14.77 2.13
N GLY A 136 -0.96 15.09 1.14
CA GLY A 136 -0.10 16.27 1.17
C GLY A 136 1.20 16.07 0.42
N THR A 137 2.16 16.96 0.64
CA THR A 137 3.50 16.86 0.04
C THR A 137 4.39 15.97 0.90
N CYS A 138 4.83 14.85 0.33
CA CYS A 138 5.87 14.01 0.88
C CYS A 138 7.23 14.50 0.40
N THR A 139 8.16 14.78 1.32
CA THR A 139 9.54 15.17 1.00
C THR A 139 10.51 14.15 1.59
N ILE A 140 11.31 13.54 0.72
CA ILE A 140 12.38 12.60 1.07
C ILE A 140 13.72 13.27 0.85
N ASN A 141 14.56 13.26 1.87
CA ASN A 141 15.94 13.71 1.79
C ASN A 141 16.87 12.52 1.53
N ALA A 142 17.83 12.71 0.64
CA ALA A 142 18.95 11.81 0.43
C ALA A 142 20.23 12.47 0.95
N ALA A 143 21.06 11.70 1.65
CA ALA A 143 22.38 12.15 2.08
C ALA A 143 23.43 11.08 1.77
N ALA A 144 24.56 11.52 1.21
CA ALA A 144 25.76 10.72 1.08
C ALA A 144 26.86 11.35 1.95
N PRO A 145 27.54 10.55 2.79
CA PRO A 145 28.60 11.05 3.63
C PRO A 145 29.79 11.52 2.80
N SER A 146 30.64 12.36 3.40
CA SER A 146 31.98 12.62 2.87
C SER A 146 32.84 11.36 2.99
N GLY A 147 33.82 11.21 2.08
CA GLY A 147 34.82 10.16 2.12
C GLY A 147 36.23 10.69 1.86
N ALA A 148 37.19 9.79 1.68
CA ALA A 148 38.59 10.17 1.44
C ALA A 148 38.80 10.97 0.13
N SER A 149 37.90 10.84 -0.84
CA SER A 149 38.02 11.48 -2.15
C SER A 149 36.93 12.49 -2.46
N TYR A 150 35.83 12.51 -1.68
CA TYR A 150 34.63 13.26 -2.03
C TYR A 150 34.01 13.98 -0.83
N LEU A 151 33.51 15.17 -1.08
CA LEU A 151 32.72 15.94 -0.11
C LEU A 151 31.35 15.28 0.13
N ALA A 152 30.69 15.58 1.24
CA ALA A 152 29.32 15.12 1.47
C ALA A 152 28.35 15.74 0.45
N ALA A 153 27.25 15.05 0.16
CA ALA A 153 26.19 15.58 -0.71
C ALA A 153 24.80 15.30 -0.14
N THR A 154 23.87 16.22 -0.44
CA THR A 154 22.46 16.10 -0.09
C THR A 154 21.59 16.41 -1.30
N ALA A 155 20.40 15.81 -1.35
CA ALA A 155 19.35 16.13 -2.31
C ALA A 155 17.99 15.91 -1.66
N SER A 156 16.95 16.51 -2.22
CA SER A 156 15.56 16.32 -1.78
C SER A 156 14.65 16.01 -2.96
N LEU A 157 13.69 15.12 -2.74
CA LEU A 157 12.63 14.77 -3.67
C LEU A 157 11.28 15.04 -3.01
N SER A 158 10.44 15.85 -3.65
CA SER A 158 9.09 16.14 -3.18
C SER A 158 8.05 15.66 -4.19
N PHE A 159 7.01 15.00 -3.70
CA PHE A 159 5.87 14.53 -4.51
C PHE A 159 4.58 14.50 -3.69
N GLY A 160 3.43 14.50 -4.36
CA GLY A 160 2.11 14.48 -3.71
C GLY A 160 1.68 13.07 -3.30
N VAL A 161 1.14 12.94 -2.09
CA VAL A 161 0.39 11.77 -1.61
C VAL A 161 -1.10 12.03 -1.84
N GLY A 162 -1.72 11.20 -2.69
CA GLY A 162 -3.13 11.29 -3.05
C GLY A 162 -4.07 10.69 -1.99
N ILE A 163 -5.37 10.89 -2.19
CA ILE A 163 -6.42 10.30 -1.34
C ILE A 163 -6.41 8.77 -1.44
N GLY A 164 -6.50 8.09 -0.30
CA GLY A 164 -6.69 6.64 -0.25
C GLY A 164 -8.13 6.25 -0.58
N SER A 165 -8.38 4.97 -0.84
CA SER A 165 -9.72 4.43 -1.05
C SER A 165 -10.00 3.31 -0.05
N PRO A 166 -11.08 3.37 0.74
CA PRO A 166 -11.46 2.30 1.64
C PRO A 166 -12.02 1.11 0.87
N THR A 167 -11.75 -0.09 1.37
CA THR A 167 -12.35 -1.35 0.93
C THR A 167 -13.40 -1.76 1.96
N LEU A 168 -14.65 -1.88 1.50
CA LEU A 168 -15.76 -2.37 2.32
C LEU A 168 -16.00 -3.85 2.05
N THR A 169 -16.02 -4.65 3.10
CA THR A 169 -16.17 -6.11 3.01
C THR A 169 -17.37 -6.56 3.82
N PHE A 170 -18.34 -7.18 3.15
CA PHE A 170 -19.46 -7.82 3.83
C PHE A 170 -19.03 -9.13 4.48
N GLY A 171 -19.65 -9.44 5.63
CA GLY A 171 -19.65 -10.78 6.19
C GLY A 171 -20.51 -11.76 5.38
N ALA A 172 -20.78 -12.93 5.97
CA ALA A 172 -21.65 -13.91 5.34
C ALA A 172 -23.06 -13.35 5.10
N ALA A 173 -23.66 -13.69 3.95
CA ALA A 173 -25.05 -13.39 3.69
C ALA A 173 -25.96 -14.20 4.64
N PRO A 174 -26.98 -13.58 5.26
CA PRO A 174 -27.89 -14.30 6.13
C PRO A 174 -28.84 -15.18 5.29
N LEU A 175 -29.19 -16.35 5.82
CA LEU A 175 -30.26 -17.18 5.26
C LEU A 175 -31.58 -16.78 5.92
N ILE A 176 -32.46 -16.12 5.18
CA ILE A 176 -33.75 -15.63 5.70
C ILE A 176 -34.90 -15.96 4.78
N THR A 177 -36.06 -16.19 5.38
CA THR A 177 -37.36 -16.33 4.70
C THR A 177 -38.22 -15.09 4.95
N VAL A 178 -39.30 -14.94 4.19
CA VAL A 178 -40.29 -13.86 4.42
C VAL A 178 -40.78 -13.86 5.87
N GLY A 179 -40.74 -12.70 6.52
CA GLY A 179 -41.13 -12.49 7.92
C GLY A 179 -40.04 -12.78 8.95
N SER A 180 -38.91 -13.40 8.56
CA SER A 180 -37.79 -13.67 9.45
C SER A 180 -36.73 -12.57 9.39
N THR A 181 -35.83 -12.56 10.38
CA THR A 181 -34.70 -11.64 10.44
C THR A 181 -33.36 -12.36 10.41
N GLY A 182 -32.30 -11.63 10.02
CA GLY A 182 -30.93 -12.12 10.02
C GLY A 182 -29.93 -10.98 10.12
N ASN A 183 -28.77 -11.25 10.71
CA ASN A 183 -27.74 -10.24 10.89
C ASN A 183 -26.80 -10.18 9.68
N VAL A 184 -26.36 -8.98 9.35
CA VAL A 184 -25.29 -8.74 8.39
C VAL A 184 -24.25 -7.80 9.03
N SER A 185 -22.98 -8.06 8.76
CA SER A 185 -21.89 -7.16 9.14
C SER A 185 -21.17 -6.66 7.90
N VAL A 186 -20.63 -5.44 8.01
CA VAL A 186 -19.73 -4.86 7.02
C VAL A 186 -18.55 -4.25 7.76
N ALA A 187 -17.34 -4.55 7.30
CA ALA A 187 -16.11 -3.97 7.81
C ALA A 187 -15.51 -3.02 6.78
N SER A 188 -14.89 -1.93 7.25
CA SER A 188 -14.00 -1.09 6.45
C SER A 188 -12.57 -1.32 6.91
N ASP A 189 -11.65 -1.49 5.97
CA ASP A 189 -10.21 -1.56 6.27
C ASP A 189 -9.61 -0.20 6.66
N LYS A 190 -10.34 0.90 6.42
CA LYS A 190 -9.99 2.27 6.79
C LYS A 190 -11.16 2.91 7.56
N SER A 191 -11.13 2.79 8.89
CA SER A 191 -12.22 3.28 9.74
C SER A 191 -12.09 4.76 10.09
N ALA A 192 -12.37 5.65 9.13
CA ALA A 192 -12.43 7.10 9.37
C ALA A 192 -13.85 7.62 9.66
N THR A 193 -14.89 6.92 9.20
CA THR A 193 -16.31 7.28 9.39
C THR A 193 -17.18 6.01 9.49
N PRO A 194 -18.36 6.07 10.14
CA PRO A 194 -19.29 4.94 10.21
C PRO A 194 -19.73 4.48 8.82
N VAL A 195 -19.86 3.16 8.63
CA VAL A 195 -20.46 2.57 7.43
C VAL A 195 -21.98 2.55 7.60
N SER A 196 -22.71 3.06 6.61
CA SER A 196 -24.17 2.99 6.55
C SER A 196 -24.61 1.85 5.65
N LEU A 197 -25.65 1.13 6.06
CA LEU A 197 -26.27 0.07 5.28
C LEU A 197 -27.69 0.51 4.89
N THR A 198 -28.03 0.32 3.62
CA THR A 198 -29.36 0.58 3.09
C THR A 198 -29.83 -0.61 2.26
N SER A 199 -31.13 -0.85 2.22
CA SER A 199 -31.71 -1.81 1.28
C SER A 199 -31.95 -1.09 -0.04
N SER A 200 -31.45 -1.65 -1.13
CA SER A 200 -31.66 -1.15 -2.49
C SER A 200 -32.88 -1.78 -3.16
N THR A 201 -33.55 -2.71 -2.50
CA THR A 201 -34.68 -3.49 -3.03
C THR A 201 -35.83 -3.55 -2.02
N PRO A 202 -37.10 -3.57 -2.45
CA PRO A 202 -38.24 -3.64 -1.53
C PRO A 202 -38.45 -5.04 -0.90
N THR A 203 -37.69 -6.05 -1.33
CA THR A 203 -37.75 -7.45 -0.85
C THR A 203 -37.26 -7.63 0.59
N CYS A 204 -36.53 -6.65 1.12
CA CYS A 204 -36.00 -6.67 2.48
C CYS A 204 -35.87 -5.24 3.03
N THR A 205 -35.94 -5.10 4.35
CA THR A 205 -35.56 -3.87 5.07
C THR A 205 -34.33 -4.14 5.92
N ILE A 206 -33.60 -3.08 6.28
CA ILE A 206 -32.45 -3.18 7.18
C ILE A 206 -32.48 -2.06 8.22
N ALA A 207 -32.26 -2.42 9.47
CA ALA A 207 -32.11 -1.48 10.59
C ALA A 207 -31.03 -2.00 11.53
N SER A 208 -30.04 -1.16 11.87
CA SER A 208 -28.97 -1.50 12.82
C SER A 208 -28.26 -2.84 12.55
N GLY A 209 -28.05 -3.19 11.27
CA GLY A 209 -27.41 -4.45 10.86
C GLY A 209 -28.31 -5.68 10.88
N VAL A 210 -29.60 -5.53 11.20
CA VAL A 210 -30.61 -6.60 11.14
C VAL A 210 -31.43 -6.42 9.87
N VAL A 211 -31.40 -7.43 9.01
CA VAL A 211 -32.21 -7.52 7.80
C VAL A 211 -33.52 -8.22 8.13
N THR A 212 -34.64 -7.72 7.62
CA THR A 212 -35.96 -8.36 7.69
C THR A 212 -36.45 -8.70 6.29
N GLY A 213 -36.84 -9.95 6.05
CA GLY A 213 -37.41 -10.38 4.76
C GLY A 213 -38.84 -9.89 4.60
N VAL A 214 -39.12 -9.10 3.56
CA VAL A 214 -40.45 -8.53 3.27
C VAL A 214 -41.20 -9.39 2.24
N SER A 215 -40.51 -9.84 1.20
CA SER A 215 -41.08 -10.72 0.17
C SER A 215 -40.01 -11.65 -0.41
N ALA A 216 -40.45 -12.78 -0.97
CA ALA A 216 -39.54 -13.73 -1.59
C ALA A 216 -38.91 -13.12 -2.85
N GLY A 217 -37.61 -13.36 -3.05
CA GLY A 217 -36.86 -12.77 -4.17
C GLY A 217 -35.46 -12.32 -3.77
N VAL A 218 -34.80 -11.53 -4.62
CA VAL A 218 -33.44 -11.05 -4.36
C VAL A 218 -33.49 -9.81 -3.46
N CYS A 219 -32.80 -9.87 -2.33
CA CYS A 219 -32.49 -8.73 -1.47
C CYS A 219 -31.10 -8.21 -1.84
N THR A 220 -30.98 -6.91 -2.10
CA THR A 220 -29.69 -6.25 -2.33
C THR A 220 -29.47 -5.17 -1.29
N LEU A 221 -28.37 -5.29 -0.55
CA LEU A 221 -27.93 -4.31 0.43
C LEU A 221 -26.77 -3.50 -0.13
N GLN A 222 -26.80 -2.20 0.12
CA GLN A 222 -25.72 -1.28 -0.22
C GLN A 222 -25.05 -0.77 1.06
N ALA A 223 -23.75 -1.01 1.17
CA ALA A 223 -22.90 -0.38 2.15
C ALA A 223 -22.27 0.89 1.55
N THR A 224 -22.34 1.99 2.27
CA THR A 224 -21.69 3.25 1.89
C THR A 224 -20.89 3.80 3.07
N GLN A 225 -19.65 4.17 2.80
CA GLN A 225 -18.81 4.91 3.73
C GLN A 225 -18.54 6.30 3.12
N PRO A 226 -18.98 7.40 3.77
CA PRO A 226 -18.70 8.75 3.30
C PRO A 226 -17.20 9.04 3.23
N ALA A 227 -16.82 9.95 2.33
CA ALA A 227 -15.44 10.44 2.26
C ALA A 227 -15.01 11.05 3.60
N ALA A 228 -13.74 10.89 3.93
CA ALA A 228 -13.09 11.46 5.11
C ALA A 228 -11.79 12.16 4.68
N SER A 229 -11.18 12.95 5.57
CA SER A 229 -10.04 13.83 5.26
C SER A 229 -9.00 13.26 4.28
N SER A 230 -8.54 12.02 4.51
CA SER A 230 -7.51 11.35 3.69
C SER A 230 -8.03 10.21 2.80
N TYR A 231 -9.34 9.97 2.77
CA TYR A 231 -9.93 8.82 2.09
C TYR A 231 -11.16 9.22 1.27
N SER A 232 -11.25 8.70 0.04
CA SER A 232 -12.46 8.83 -0.78
C SER A 232 -13.64 8.10 -0.15
N ALA A 233 -14.86 8.37 -0.65
CA ALA A 233 -16.01 7.55 -0.30
C ALA A 233 -15.81 6.10 -0.78
N GLY A 234 -16.38 5.15 -0.05
CA GLY A 234 -16.37 3.72 -0.39
C GLY A 234 -17.79 3.17 -0.53
N SER A 235 -17.95 2.17 -1.39
CA SER A 235 -19.23 1.49 -1.61
C SER A 235 -19.03 0.01 -1.91
N ALA A 236 -19.89 -0.84 -1.36
CA ALA A 236 -19.96 -2.26 -1.69
C ALA A 236 -21.42 -2.72 -1.67
N SER A 237 -21.73 -3.78 -2.41
CA SER A 237 -23.09 -4.35 -2.45
C SER A 237 -23.07 -5.84 -2.10
N LEU A 238 -24.13 -6.30 -1.43
CA LEU A 238 -24.36 -7.72 -1.13
C LEU A 238 -25.76 -8.10 -1.60
N SER A 239 -25.84 -9.12 -2.46
CA SER A 239 -27.12 -9.67 -2.94
C SER A 239 -27.28 -11.11 -2.49
N PHE A 240 -28.47 -11.46 -2.01
CA PHE A 240 -28.84 -12.82 -1.60
C PHE A 240 -30.35 -13.02 -1.72
N ASN A 241 -30.78 -14.29 -1.75
CA ASN A 241 -32.19 -14.62 -1.88
C ASN A 241 -32.91 -14.68 -0.53
N ILE A 242 -34.09 -14.06 -0.48
CA ILE A 242 -35.11 -14.27 0.54
C ILE A 242 -35.94 -15.48 0.12
N GLY A 243 -35.93 -16.53 0.93
CA GLY A 243 -36.77 -17.71 0.72
C GLY A 243 -38.25 -17.39 0.97
N ALA A 244 -39.15 -18.18 0.37
CA ALA A 244 -40.56 -18.13 0.73
C ALA A 244 -40.74 -18.46 2.23
N ALA A 245 -41.72 -17.82 2.88
CA ALA A 245 -42.09 -18.21 4.24
C ALA A 245 -42.45 -19.70 4.25
N PRO A 246 -42.00 -20.48 5.26
CA PRO A 246 -42.48 -21.84 5.42
C PRO A 246 -44.01 -21.82 5.56
N LEU A 247 -44.69 -22.58 4.70
CA LEU A 247 -46.12 -22.81 4.84
C LEU A 247 -46.34 -23.61 6.12
N VAL A 248 -46.81 -22.95 7.18
CA VAL A 248 -47.25 -23.65 8.38
C VAL A 248 -48.67 -24.14 8.12
N CYS A 249 -48.80 -25.44 7.84
CA CYS A 249 -50.09 -26.09 7.79
C CYS A 249 -50.71 -26.06 9.19
N ASN A 250 -51.69 -25.18 9.41
CA ASN A 250 -52.48 -25.19 10.62
C ASN A 250 -53.74 -26.02 10.37
N LEU A 251 -53.79 -27.23 10.91
CA LEU A 251 -54.97 -28.09 10.87
C LEU A 251 -56.05 -27.67 11.88
N HIS A 252 -55.77 -26.66 12.71
CA HIS A 252 -56.65 -26.21 13.77
C HIS A 252 -57.77 -25.31 13.23
N MET A 253 -58.99 -25.86 13.14
CA MET A 253 -60.10 -25.25 12.40
C MET A 253 -61.07 -24.45 13.27
N ASP A 254 -61.09 -24.65 14.59
CA ASP A 254 -61.99 -23.94 15.53
C ASP A 254 -61.34 -22.85 16.38
N GLY A 255 -60.01 -22.70 16.34
CA GLY A 255 -59.29 -21.72 17.15
C GLY A 255 -59.18 -22.05 18.65
N THR A 256 -59.71 -23.19 19.11
CA THR A 256 -59.61 -23.68 20.50
C THR A 256 -58.49 -24.71 20.70
N ASN A 257 -57.44 -24.38 21.46
CA ASN A 257 -56.43 -25.39 21.81
C ASN A 257 -56.99 -26.37 22.88
N PRO A 258 -56.74 -27.69 22.78
CA PRO A 258 -55.87 -28.38 21.81
C PRO A 258 -56.59 -28.90 20.54
N MET A 259 -55.83 -29.24 19.50
CA MET A 259 -56.33 -30.04 18.36
C MET A 259 -56.91 -31.38 18.84
N LEU A 260 -58.08 -31.76 18.32
CA LEU A 260 -58.78 -32.99 18.67
C LEU A 260 -58.89 -33.92 17.45
N ALA A 261 -58.50 -35.18 17.64
CA ALA A 261 -58.68 -36.21 16.60
C ALA A 261 -60.16 -36.39 16.20
N THR A 262 -61.08 -36.14 17.14
CA THR A 262 -62.54 -36.23 16.93
C THR A 262 -63.13 -35.05 16.17
N VAL A 263 -62.40 -33.95 16.01
CA VAL A 263 -62.86 -32.74 15.33
C VAL A 263 -62.01 -32.52 14.06
N GLU A 264 -60.78 -32.02 14.20
CA GLU A 264 -59.89 -31.74 13.08
C GLU A 264 -59.50 -33.01 12.31
N GLY A 265 -59.17 -34.08 13.05
CA GLY A 265 -58.81 -35.37 12.45
C GLY A 265 -59.98 -36.00 11.68
N LEU A 266 -61.21 -35.85 12.20
CA LEU A 266 -62.42 -36.35 11.56
C LEU A 266 -62.74 -35.60 10.27
N ILE A 267 -62.61 -34.26 10.27
CA ILE A 267 -62.78 -33.43 9.07
C ILE A 267 -61.78 -33.83 7.99
N LEU A 268 -60.49 -33.94 8.35
CA LEU A 268 -59.45 -34.31 7.39
C LEU A 268 -59.70 -35.71 6.81
N THR A 269 -60.10 -36.67 7.65
CA THR A 269 -60.40 -38.04 7.22
C THR A 269 -61.59 -38.09 6.27
N ARG A 270 -62.68 -37.38 6.59
CA ARG A 270 -63.87 -37.30 5.73
C ARG A 270 -63.54 -36.66 4.37
N ALA A 271 -62.74 -35.59 4.37
CA ALA A 271 -62.27 -34.95 3.16
C ALA A 271 -61.40 -35.88 2.30
N MET A 272 -60.50 -36.65 2.92
CA MET A 272 -59.67 -37.67 2.23
C MET A 272 -60.50 -38.82 1.65
N LEU A 273 -61.64 -39.15 2.27
CA LEU A 273 -62.61 -40.12 1.75
C LEU A 273 -63.52 -39.56 0.65
N GLY A 274 -63.35 -38.30 0.26
CA GLY A 274 -64.10 -37.67 -0.83
C GLY A 274 -65.49 -37.15 -0.47
N LEU A 275 -65.81 -37.02 0.83
CA LEU A 275 -67.03 -36.36 1.28
C LEU A 275 -66.98 -34.86 0.96
N LYS A 276 -68.15 -34.24 0.76
CA LYS A 276 -68.30 -32.84 0.33
C LYS A 276 -69.37 -32.12 1.14
N GLY A 277 -69.35 -30.78 1.08
CA GLY A 277 -70.34 -29.94 1.73
C GLY A 277 -70.45 -30.20 3.24
N SER A 278 -71.67 -30.14 3.78
CA SER A 278 -71.91 -30.31 5.22
C SER A 278 -71.49 -31.68 5.75
N ALA A 279 -71.48 -32.73 4.90
CA ALA A 279 -71.08 -34.08 5.31
C ALA A 279 -69.65 -34.16 5.87
N VAL A 280 -68.79 -33.20 5.54
CA VAL A 280 -67.42 -33.11 6.09
C VAL A 280 -67.44 -32.56 7.52
N THR A 281 -68.24 -31.52 7.78
CA THR A 281 -68.27 -30.77 9.05
C THR A 281 -69.37 -31.21 10.02
N ASP A 282 -70.39 -31.93 9.56
CA ASP A 282 -71.57 -32.28 10.37
C ASP A 282 -71.20 -33.12 11.59
N GLY A 283 -71.70 -32.71 12.76
CA GLY A 283 -71.44 -33.36 14.04
C GLY A 283 -70.05 -33.12 14.64
N THR A 284 -69.22 -32.28 14.02
CA THR A 284 -67.87 -31.94 14.55
C THR A 284 -67.87 -30.75 15.50
N GLY A 285 -68.95 -29.96 15.53
CA GLY A 285 -69.03 -28.71 16.31
C GLY A 285 -68.41 -27.50 15.60
N ILE A 286 -67.77 -27.69 14.45
CA ILE A 286 -67.25 -26.59 13.62
C ILE A 286 -68.40 -25.83 12.94
N THR A 287 -68.42 -24.51 13.12
CA THR A 287 -69.39 -23.61 12.48
C THR A 287 -68.92 -23.09 11.12
N THR A 288 -67.61 -23.16 10.85
CA THR A 288 -67.01 -22.77 9.57
C THR A 288 -67.43 -23.75 8.47
N PRO A 289 -68.00 -23.29 7.34
CA PRO A 289 -68.37 -24.17 6.23
C PRO A 289 -67.16 -24.91 5.63
N TRP A 290 -67.40 -26.13 5.15
CA TRP A 290 -66.38 -26.94 4.48
C TRP A 290 -65.64 -26.19 3.37
N ASP A 291 -66.32 -25.42 2.53
CA ASP A 291 -65.66 -24.69 1.44
C ASP A 291 -64.57 -23.72 1.91
N THR A 292 -64.82 -23.02 3.03
CA THR A 292 -63.83 -22.12 3.62
C THR A 292 -62.64 -22.89 4.16
N ILE A 293 -62.90 -23.99 4.89
CA ILE A 293 -61.87 -24.88 5.45
C ILE A 293 -61.03 -25.50 4.32
N ARG A 294 -61.68 -26.01 3.28
CA ARG A 294 -61.06 -26.62 2.10
C ARG A 294 -60.11 -25.66 1.39
N VAL A 295 -60.55 -24.43 1.16
CA VAL A 295 -59.71 -23.39 0.54
C VAL A 295 -58.47 -23.13 1.40
N ASP A 296 -58.63 -23.05 2.73
CA ASP A 296 -57.50 -22.81 3.64
C ASP A 296 -56.53 -23.99 3.70
N LEU A 297 -57.04 -25.23 3.79
CA LEU A 297 -56.22 -26.44 3.75
C LEU A 297 -55.48 -26.57 2.42
N ASN A 298 -56.15 -26.33 1.28
CA ASN A 298 -55.48 -26.41 -0.02
C ASN A 298 -54.41 -25.32 -0.15
N ALA A 299 -54.66 -24.12 0.37
CA ALA A 299 -53.72 -22.99 0.29
C ALA A 299 -52.52 -23.11 1.26
N LYS A 300 -52.75 -23.56 2.50
CA LYS A 300 -51.74 -23.56 3.57
C LYS A 300 -51.12 -24.92 3.85
N CYS A 301 -51.82 -26.00 3.53
CA CYS A 301 -51.37 -27.38 3.75
C CYS A 301 -51.02 -28.12 2.46
N GLY A 302 -51.18 -27.49 1.29
CA GLY A 302 -50.86 -28.09 -0.01
C GLY A 302 -51.77 -29.28 -0.37
N THR A 303 -52.95 -29.37 0.24
CA THR A 303 -53.95 -30.37 -0.10
C THR A 303 -54.63 -30.04 -1.44
N ALA A 304 -55.27 -31.02 -2.05
CA ALA A 304 -56.01 -30.85 -3.31
C ALA A 304 -57.46 -31.34 -3.19
N PHE A 305 -58.11 -31.02 -2.07
CA PHE A 305 -59.50 -31.39 -1.84
C PHE A 305 -60.41 -30.68 -2.85
N LEU A 306 -61.26 -31.45 -3.51
CA LEU A 306 -62.22 -30.96 -4.52
C LEU A 306 -63.38 -30.22 -3.84
N PRO A 307 -64.03 -29.26 -4.54
CA PRO A 307 -65.29 -28.67 -4.10
C PRO A 307 -66.36 -29.74 -3.83
#